data_AF-A0A2E7EB92-F1
#
_entry.id   AF-A0A2E7EB92-F1
#
_cell.length_a   1.000
_cell.length_b   1.000
_cell.length_c   1.000
_cell.angle_alpha   90.00
_cell.angle_beta   90.00
_cell.angle_gamma   90.00
#
_symmetry.space_group_name_H-M   'P 1'
#
loop_
_entity.id
_entity.type
_entity.pdbx_description
1 polymer ?
#
loop_
_entity_poly.entity_id
_entity_poly.type
_entity_poly.pdbx_seq_one_letter_code
_entity_poly.pdbx_strand_id
1 'polypeptide(L)'
;MIQVTTPILHQVTPEPTMVVLNHNLPFDDCDFWVVDFCDSLIVKRRVLVQSHQLKVGLDAIEQGTTYKLIAYPIRQGVLDGLYWSDDYIYDPGQASVEFTSGGSQGGSGEAKTFTGSVQIQGKGVSRRVVAVALDAEPPYLLAQTQSDTNGSYTLDWQGYSGQMLVTALDDYGTDFVAGMTLGVGDRVHPPYPNGYVYESANLGITGAEPTWPNKEGESVTSGEVQLVAVPFWRPKSSGPFSV
;
A
#
# COMPACT_ATOMS: atom_id res chain seq x y z
N MET A 1 -41.25 -31.82 20.23
CA MET A 1 -40.17 -31.16 20.99
C MET A 1 -40.08 -29.72 20.49
N ILE A 2 -40.31 -28.73 21.35
CA ILE A 2 -40.22 -27.31 20.98
C ILE A 2 -38.76 -26.89 21.24
N GLN A 3 -38.02 -26.57 20.18
CA GLN A 3 -36.70 -25.96 20.30
C GLN A 3 -36.89 -24.51 20.73
N VAL A 4 -36.48 -24.21 21.96
CA VAL A 4 -36.41 -22.84 22.46
C VAL A 4 -35.00 -22.34 22.12
N THR A 5 -34.90 -21.41 21.18
CA THR A 5 -33.65 -20.70 20.90
C THR A 5 -33.61 -19.44 21.77
N THR A 6 -32.62 -19.35 22.66
CA THR A 6 -32.37 -18.16 23.46
C THR A 6 -31.81 -17.07 22.55
N PRO A 7 -32.41 -15.87 22.47
CA PRO A 7 -31.83 -14.78 21.72
C PRO A 7 -30.52 -14.32 22.38
N ILE A 8 -29.44 -14.25 21.61
CA ILE A 8 -28.14 -13.71 22.04
C ILE A 8 -28.09 -12.25 21.61
N LEU A 9 -27.87 -11.34 22.56
CA LEU A 9 -27.58 -9.95 22.27
C LEU A 9 -26.09 -9.83 21.92
N HIS A 10 -25.80 -9.31 20.74
CA HIS A 10 -24.46 -8.93 20.35
C HIS A 10 -24.22 -7.46 20.72
N GLN A 11 -23.04 -7.16 21.26
CA GLN A 11 -22.61 -5.78 21.40
C GLN A 11 -22.47 -5.18 20.00
N VAL A 12 -23.14 -4.05 19.75
CA VAL A 12 -22.92 -3.28 18.53
C VAL A 12 -21.55 -2.62 18.66
N THR A 13 -20.60 -3.05 17.83
CA THR A 13 -19.37 -2.26 17.65
C THR A 13 -19.77 -0.99 16.91
N PRO A 14 -19.59 0.21 17.49
CA PRO A 14 -19.89 1.43 16.77
C PRO A 14 -19.02 1.49 15.51
N GLU A 15 -19.61 1.92 14.40
CA GLU A 15 -18.87 2.17 13.17
C GLU A 15 -17.76 3.19 13.45
N PRO A 16 -16.53 2.97 12.94
CA PRO A 16 -15.44 3.88 13.16
C PRO A 16 -15.78 5.25 12.56
N THR A 17 -15.62 6.31 13.36
CA THR A 17 -15.72 7.68 12.85
C THR A 17 -14.58 7.91 11.86
N MET A 18 -14.91 8.26 10.63
CA MET A 18 -13.91 8.50 9.58
C MET A 18 -13.65 9.99 9.42
N VAL A 19 -12.37 10.35 9.36
CA VAL A 19 -11.88 11.62 8.82
C VAL A 19 -11.77 11.47 7.31
N VAL A 20 -12.33 12.42 6.58
CA VAL A 20 -12.31 12.47 5.11
C VAL A 20 -11.70 13.80 4.69
N LEU A 21 -10.55 13.75 4.02
CA LEU A 21 -9.82 14.93 3.55
C LEU A 21 -9.71 14.90 2.03
N ASN A 22 -9.97 16.03 1.38
CA ASN A 22 -9.54 16.21 -0.01
C ASN A 22 -8.02 16.36 -0.05
N HIS A 23 -7.41 16.10 -1.21
CA HIS A 23 -5.98 16.28 -1.41
C HIS A 23 -5.63 16.58 -2.86
N ASN A 24 -4.37 16.95 -3.11
CA ASN A 24 -3.84 17.32 -4.42
C ASN A 24 -2.98 16.23 -5.10
N LEU A 25 -2.85 15.03 -4.53
CA LEU A 25 -2.16 13.90 -5.16
C LEU A 25 -2.77 13.53 -6.54
N PRO A 26 -1.95 13.37 -7.60
CA PRO A 26 -2.43 13.04 -8.95
C PRO A 26 -2.78 11.55 -9.10
N PHE A 27 -3.78 11.23 -9.93
CA PHE A 27 -4.22 9.84 -10.20
C PHE A 27 -4.02 9.38 -11.64
N ASP A 28 -3.51 10.25 -12.51
CA ASP A 28 -3.42 9.94 -13.94
C ASP A 28 -2.50 8.74 -14.22
N ASP A 29 -1.48 8.54 -13.37
CA ASP A 29 -0.42 7.54 -13.59
C ASP A 29 -0.29 6.47 -12.50
N CYS A 30 -1.20 6.39 -11.52
CA CYS A 30 -1.12 5.39 -10.45
C CYS A 30 -2.46 4.74 -10.12
N ASP A 31 -2.41 3.53 -9.55
CA ASP A 31 -3.59 2.76 -9.18
C ASP A 31 -4.10 3.19 -7.79
N PHE A 32 -3.17 3.51 -6.88
CA PHE A 32 -3.45 4.10 -5.58
C PHE A 32 -2.22 4.73 -4.97
N TRP A 33 -2.43 5.55 -3.94
CA TRP A 33 -1.37 6.09 -3.11
C TRP A 33 -1.30 5.35 -1.78
N VAL A 34 -0.08 5.14 -1.31
CA VAL A 34 0.18 4.85 0.11
C VAL A 34 0.52 6.16 0.78
N VAL A 35 -0.21 6.52 1.84
CA VAL A 35 0.08 7.68 2.68
C VAL A 35 0.43 7.21 4.09
N ASP A 36 1.67 7.47 4.50
CA ASP A 36 2.17 7.23 5.84
C ASP A 36 2.12 8.52 6.68
N PHE A 37 1.54 8.41 7.87
CA PHE A 37 1.53 9.43 8.92
C PHE A 37 2.68 9.10 9.87
N CYS A 38 3.79 9.80 9.69
CA CYS A 38 4.98 9.65 10.51
C CYS A 38 4.96 10.73 11.60
N ASP A 39 5.10 10.35 12.87
CA ASP A 39 5.56 11.30 13.88
C ASP A 39 7.08 11.14 14.06
N SER A 40 7.69 11.94 14.93
CA SER A 40 9.15 11.89 15.15
C SER A 40 9.67 10.58 15.75
N LEU A 41 8.79 9.62 16.11
CA LEU A 41 9.15 8.42 16.84
C LEU A 41 8.71 7.10 16.18
N ILE A 42 7.64 7.07 15.37
CA ILE A 42 7.12 5.89 14.68
C ILE A 42 6.18 6.27 13.52
N VAL A 43 6.02 5.38 12.53
CA VAL A 43 4.81 5.44 11.69
C VAL A 43 3.59 5.13 12.55
N LYS A 44 2.74 6.13 12.73
CA LYS A 44 1.50 6.01 13.52
C LYS A 44 0.39 5.39 12.71
N ARG A 45 0.28 5.78 11.45
CA ARG A 45 -0.80 5.32 10.59
C ARG A 45 -0.41 5.25 9.13
N ARG A 46 -1.05 4.32 8.43
CA ARG A 46 -1.04 4.19 6.99
C ARG A 46 -2.44 4.24 6.45
N VAL A 47 -2.59 4.90 5.30
CA VAL A 47 -3.83 5.00 4.54
C VAL A 47 -3.55 4.61 3.09
N LEU A 48 -4.48 3.86 2.48
CA LEU A 48 -4.50 3.65 1.04
C LEU A 48 -5.52 4.61 0.44
N VAL A 49 -5.11 5.34 -0.58
CA VAL A 49 -5.92 6.39 -1.19
C VAL A 49 -6.12 6.06 -2.66
N GLN A 50 -7.36 5.72 -3.01
CA GLN A 50 -7.80 5.25 -4.35
C GLN A 50 -8.73 6.24 -5.05
N SER A 51 -8.91 7.43 -4.47
CA SER A 51 -9.80 8.48 -4.95
C SER A 51 -9.26 9.83 -4.51
N HIS A 52 -9.85 10.95 -4.95
CA HIS A 52 -9.52 12.30 -4.48
C HIS A 52 -9.81 12.58 -2.99
N GLN A 53 -10.11 11.54 -2.21
CA GLN A 53 -10.36 11.60 -0.78
C GLN A 53 -9.44 10.63 -0.04
N LEU A 54 -8.69 11.17 0.91
CA LEU A 54 -7.98 10.42 1.94
C LEU A 54 -8.97 10.12 3.07
N LYS A 55 -9.13 8.83 3.39
CA LYS A 55 -10.04 8.35 4.44
C LYS A 55 -9.27 7.62 5.52
N VAL A 56 -9.42 8.09 6.76
CA VAL A 56 -8.66 7.56 7.90
C VAL A 56 -9.57 7.53 9.13
N GLY A 57 -9.47 6.47 9.93
CA GLY A 57 -10.22 6.38 11.19
C GLY A 57 -9.75 7.49 12.13
N LEU A 58 -10.69 8.19 12.75
CA LEU A 58 -10.39 9.25 13.72
C LEU A 58 -9.59 8.72 14.91
N ASP A 59 -9.82 7.46 15.28
CA ASP A 59 -9.06 6.73 16.31
C ASP A 59 -7.59 6.51 15.96
N ALA A 60 -7.24 6.62 14.67
CA ALA A 60 -5.89 6.45 14.16
C ALA A 60 -5.12 7.78 13.98
N ILE A 61 -5.77 8.92 14.24
CA ILE A 61 -5.15 10.25 14.22
C ILE A 61 -5.24 10.86 15.62
N GLU A 62 -4.09 11.26 16.16
CA GLU A 62 -4.02 11.97 17.42
C GLU A 62 -4.13 13.47 17.15
N GLN A 63 -5.19 14.09 17.67
CA GLN A 63 -5.40 15.53 17.53
C GLN A 63 -4.30 16.31 18.25
N GLY A 64 -3.81 17.38 17.61
CA GLY A 64 -2.71 18.20 18.14
C GLY A 64 -1.32 17.59 17.99
N THR A 65 -1.21 16.36 17.46
CA THR A 65 0.08 15.77 17.08
C THR A 65 0.49 16.28 15.71
N THR A 66 1.76 16.64 15.60
CA THR A 66 2.41 17.02 14.34
C THR A 66 2.93 15.77 13.62
N TYR A 67 2.57 15.65 12.35
CA TYR A 67 2.96 14.55 11.47
C TYR A 67 3.75 15.05 10.27
N LYS A 68 4.73 14.28 9.83
CA LYS A 68 5.19 14.29 8.44
C LYS A 68 4.39 13.26 7.66
N LEU A 69 3.65 13.70 6.65
CA LEU A 69 2.95 12.79 5.75
C LEU A 69 3.87 12.46 4.59
N ILE A 70 4.05 11.17 4.29
CA ILE A 70 4.76 10.70 3.10
C ILE A 70 3.78 9.95 2.23
N ALA A 71 3.66 10.37 0.98
CA ALA A 71 2.82 9.76 -0.03
C ALA A 71 3.67 9.28 -1.20
N TYR A 72 3.47 8.02 -1.60
CA TYR A 72 4.08 7.49 -2.82
C TYR A 72 3.06 6.75 -3.67
N PRO A 73 3.15 6.92 -5.00
CA PRO A 73 2.22 6.33 -5.96
C PRO A 73 2.57 4.86 -6.18
N ILE A 74 1.53 4.02 -6.29
CA ILE A 74 1.65 2.61 -6.60
C ILE A 74 1.03 2.31 -7.96
N ARG A 75 1.82 1.70 -8.85
CA ARG A 75 1.38 0.98 -10.04
C ARG A 75 2.43 -0.07 -10.40
N GLN A 76 2.07 -1.34 -10.29
CA GLN A 76 3.03 -2.45 -10.34
C GLN A 76 4.26 -2.22 -9.42
N GLY A 77 4.00 -1.63 -8.24
CA GLY A 77 4.95 -1.19 -7.20
C GLY A 77 5.18 0.33 -7.17
N VAL A 78 6.23 0.82 -6.49
CA VAL A 78 6.42 2.27 -6.28
C VAL A 78 6.90 2.94 -7.56
N LEU A 79 6.20 3.99 -8.00
CA LEU A 79 6.68 4.85 -9.08
C LEU A 79 7.60 5.95 -8.52
N ASP A 80 8.38 6.55 -9.41
CA ASP A 80 9.15 7.73 -9.08
C ASP A 80 8.24 8.90 -8.68
N GLY A 81 8.76 9.75 -7.79
CA GLY A 81 8.05 10.92 -7.26
C GLY A 81 7.43 10.65 -5.90
N LEU A 82 8.04 11.25 -4.87
CA LEU A 82 7.45 11.32 -3.54
C LEU A 82 6.67 12.62 -3.38
N TYR A 83 5.60 12.52 -2.62
CA TYR A 83 4.78 13.63 -2.18
C TYR A 83 4.84 13.69 -0.66
N TRP A 84 4.91 14.87 -0.07
CA TRP A 84 4.94 14.99 1.38
C TRP A 84 4.23 16.24 1.90
N SER A 85 3.84 16.20 3.16
CA SER A 85 3.32 17.34 3.90
C SER A 85 4.08 17.39 5.22
N ASP A 86 4.86 18.46 5.43
CA ASP A 86 5.55 18.67 6.70
C ASP A 86 4.62 19.35 7.71
N ASP A 87 4.89 19.10 8.99
CA ASP A 87 4.19 19.69 10.12
C ASP A 87 2.65 19.61 10.08
N TYR A 88 2.11 18.55 9.47
CA TYR A 88 0.67 18.32 9.38
C TYR A 88 0.07 18.08 10.77
N ILE A 89 -0.89 18.91 11.17
CA ILE A 89 -1.69 18.73 12.38
C ILE A 89 -3.14 18.59 11.94
N TYR A 90 -3.79 17.50 12.32
CA TYR A 90 -5.23 17.35 12.08
C TYR A 90 -6.03 18.27 13.01
N ASP A 91 -6.86 19.11 12.42
CA ASP A 91 -7.84 19.95 13.11
C ASP A 91 -9.26 19.44 12.81
N PRO A 92 -10.11 19.18 13.83
CA PRO A 92 -11.51 18.81 13.61
C PRO A 92 -12.25 19.78 12.68
N GLY A 93 -12.74 19.25 11.56
CA GLY A 93 -13.43 20.03 10.52
C GLY A 93 -12.54 20.46 9.35
N GLN A 94 -11.24 20.13 9.38
CA GLN A 94 -10.36 20.27 8.22
C GLN A 94 -10.91 19.54 6.99
N ALA A 95 -10.92 20.24 5.85
CA ALA A 95 -11.51 19.73 4.61
C ALA A 95 -10.47 19.21 3.61
N SER A 96 -9.19 19.60 3.74
CA SER A 96 -8.14 19.24 2.79
C SER A 96 -6.77 19.14 3.45
N VAL A 97 -5.89 18.37 2.81
CA VAL A 97 -4.46 18.31 3.07
C VAL A 97 -3.70 18.52 1.77
N GLU A 98 -2.66 19.34 1.81
CA GLU A 98 -1.83 19.65 0.64
C GLU A 98 -0.51 18.90 0.73
N PHE A 99 -0.10 18.29 -0.38
CA PHE A 99 1.20 17.67 -0.54
C PHE A 99 2.08 18.49 -1.48
N THR A 100 3.35 18.58 -1.14
CA THR A 100 4.43 19.05 -2.01
C THR A 100 5.04 17.85 -2.71
N SER A 101 5.48 18.03 -3.96
CA SER A 101 6.13 16.98 -4.76
C SER A 101 7.60 17.28 -5.01
N GLY A 102 8.42 16.24 -5.11
CA GLY A 102 9.84 16.33 -5.43
C GLY A 102 10.29 15.20 -6.33
N GLY A 103 11.29 15.46 -7.17
CA GLY A 103 11.89 14.44 -8.02
C GLY A 103 12.79 13.48 -7.23
N SER A 104 13.01 12.29 -7.77
CA SER A 104 13.96 11.32 -7.22
C SER A 104 15.38 11.91 -7.25
N GLN A 105 16.01 12.07 -6.09
CA GLN A 105 17.44 12.38 -6.01
C GLN A 105 18.20 11.11 -5.61
N GLY A 106 19.14 10.67 -6.46
CA GLY A 106 20.11 9.67 -6.06
C GLY A 106 21.15 10.31 -5.14
N GLY A 107 21.43 9.66 -4.01
CA GLY A 107 22.52 10.10 -3.15
C GLY A 107 23.89 9.85 -3.79
N SER A 108 24.88 10.67 -3.42
CA SER A 108 26.29 10.41 -3.68
C SER A 108 27.02 10.27 -2.34
N GLY A 109 28.04 9.43 -2.28
CA GLY A 109 28.80 9.19 -1.06
C GLY A 109 29.11 7.71 -0.85
N GLU A 110 29.33 7.34 0.42
CA GLU A 110 29.64 5.97 0.79
C GLU A 110 28.43 5.05 0.60
N ALA A 111 28.70 3.82 0.17
CA ALA A 111 27.68 2.79 0.03
C ALA A 111 27.16 2.39 1.42
N LYS A 112 25.84 2.28 1.54
CA LYS A 112 25.15 1.85 2.76
C LYS A 112 24.16 0.74 2.45
N THR A 113 23.89 -0.08 3.47
CA THR A 113 23.01 -1.24 3.34
C THR A 113 22.07 -1.37 4.53
N PHE A 114 20.89 -1.96 4.30
CA PHE A 114 19.94 -2.35 5.33
C PHE A 114 19.31 -3.68 4.99
N THR A 115 19.30 -4.61 5.95
CA THR A 115 18.76 -5.95 5.75
C THR A 115 17.55 -6.19 6.64
N GLY A 116 16.63 -7.02 6.16
CA GLY A 116 15.45 -7.39 6.92
C GLY A 116 14.73 -8.59 6.32
N SER A 117 13.53 -8.85 6.82
CA SER A 117 12.65 -9.86 6.23
C SER A 117 11.20 -9.40 6.11
N VAL A 118 10.51 -9.89 5.09
CA VAL A 118 9.07 -9.71 4.87
C VAL A 118 8.36 -11.02 5.15
N GLN A 119 7.34 -10.97 5.99
CA GLN A 119 6.55 -12.14 6.35
C GLN A 119 5.05 -11.87 6.26
N ILE A 120 4.31 -12.88 5.80
CA ILE A 120 2.85 -12.96 5.91
C ILE A 120 2.55 -14.14 6.85
N GLN A 121 1.84 -13.86 7.94
CA GLN A 121 1.47 -14.86 8.96
C GLN A 121 2.69 -15.68 9.46
N GLY A 122 3.84 -15.01 9.64
CA GLY A 122 5.09 -15.62 10.12
C GLY A 122 5.87 -16.43 9.08
N LYS A 123 5.39 -16.50 7.82
CA LYS A 123 6.10 -17.15 6.72
C LYS A 123 6.76 -16.11 5.84
N GLY A 124 8.03 -16.35 5.50
CA GLY A 124 8.76 -15.54 4.52
C GLY A 124 8.05 -15.49 3.18
N VAL A 125 8.03 -14.31 2.54
CA VAL A 125 7.38 -14.11 1.24
C VAL A 125 8.18 -13.17 0.36
N SER A 126 8.16 -13.43 -0.95
CA SER A 126 8.74 -12.52 -1.93
C SER A 126 7.81 -11.33 -2.14
N ARG A 127 8.28 -10.13 -1.80
CA ARG A 127 7.55 -8.87 -1.87
C ARG A 127 8.51 -7.76 -2.26
N ARG A 128 7.97 -6.74 -2.92
CA ARG A 128 8.76 -5.54 -3.19
C ARG A 128 8.98 -4.80 -1.88
N VAL A 129 10.20 -4.31 -1.67
CA VAL A 129 10.58 -3.54 -0.50
C VAL A 129 11.22 -2.25 -0.95
N VAL A 130 10.80 -1.13 -0.36
CA VAL A 130 11.35 0.20 -0.63
C VAL A 130 11.84 0.84 0.65
N ALA A 131 12.89 1.67 0.55
CA ALA A 131 13.33 2.58 1.59
C ALA A 131 13.20 4.02 1.13
N VAL A 132 12.67 4.87 1.99
CA VAL A 132 12.51 6.32 1.79
C VAL A 132 13.33 7.06 2.83
N ALA A 133 14.09 8.08 2.41
CA ALA A 133 14.75 9.04 3.29
C ALA A 133 13.68 9.97 3.89
N LEU A 134 13.33 9.75 5.16
CA LEU A 134 12.20 10.43 5.80
C LEU A 134 12.54 11.87 6.21
N ASP A 135 13.74 12.07 6.77
CA ASP A 135 14.23 13.37 7.28
C ASP A 135 15.13 14.12 6.28
N ALA A 136 15.25 13.63 5.04
CA ALA A 136 15.84 14.40 3.97
C ALA A 136 14.92 15.57 3.56
N GLU A 137 15.54 16.63 3.04
CA GLU A 137 14.86 17.82 2.55
C GLU A 137 15.26 18.09 1.10
N PRO A 138 14.45 17.69 0.09
CA PRO A 138 13.17 16.96 0.21
C PRO A 138 13.35 15.45 0.49
N PRO A 139 12.31 14.72 0.96
CA PRO A 139 12.34 13.27 1.06
C PRO A 139 12.43 12.61 -0.32
N TYR A 140 13.12 11.47 -0.40
CA TYR A 140 13.32 10.73 -1.67
C TYR A 140 13.45 9.22 -1.46
N LEU A 141 13.28 8.44 -2.54
CA LEU A 141 13.48 7.00 -2.55
C LEU A 141 14.98 6.66 -2.45
N LEU A 142 15.39 6.00 -1.38
CA LEU A 142 16.78 5.56 -1.17
C LEU A 142 17.12 4.32 -1.98
N ALA A 143 16.25 3.31 -1.92
CA ALA A 143 16.47 2.01 -2.52
C ALA A 143 15.15 1.27 -2.71
N GLN A 144 15.16 0.33 -3.66
CA GLN A 144 14.11 -0.64 -3.87
C GLN A 144 14.72 -2.00 -4.18
N THR A 145 14.11 -3.06 -3.66
CA THR A 145 14.51 -4.44 -3.91
C THR A 145 13.28 -5.37 -3.91
N GLN A 146 13.49 -6.63 -4.23
CA GLN A 146 12.51 -7.70 -4.07
C GLN A 146 13.05 -8.66 -3.01
N SER A 147 12.27 -8.95 -1.96
CA SER A 147 12.62 -10.01 -1.03
C SER A 147 12.56 -11.38 -1.68
N ASP A 148 13.37 -12.32 -1.20
CA ASP A 148 13.38 -13.70 -1.70
C ASP A 148 12.17 -14.51 -1.18
N THR A 149 12.10 -15.79 -1.56
CA THR A 149 11.03 -16.71 -1.12
C THR A 149 11.06 -16.99 0.39
N ASN A 150 12.17 -16.76 1.07
CA ASN A 150 12.28 -16.81 2.52
C ASN A 150 11.96 -15.45 3.18
N GLY A 151 11.60 -14.45 2.37
CA GLY A 151 11.32 -13.09 2.81
C GLY A 151 12.54 -12.23 3.04
N SER A 152 13.77 -12.72 2.86
CA SER A 152 14.99 -11.96 3.12
C SER A 152 15.22 -10.91 2.04
N TYR A 153 15.70 -9.73 2.44
CA TYR A 153 16.07 -8.67 1.50
C TYR A 153 17.27 -7.87 1.99
N THR A 154 17.96 -7.24 1.03
CA THR A 154 18.98 -6.21 1.24
C THR A 154 18.61 -5.00 0.40
N LEU A 155 18.58 -3.84 1.04
CA LEU A 155 18.45 -2.54 0.41
C LEU A 155 19.83 -1.89 0.40
N ASP A 156 20.28 -1.46 -0.78
CA ASP A 156 21.58 -0.83 -0.97
C ASP A 156 21.39 0.57 -1.57
N TRP A 157 22.04 1.58 -1.01
CA TRP A 157 22.01 2.95 -1.51
C TRP A 157 23.37 3.64 -1.37
N GLN A 158 23.49 4.84 -1.93
CA GLN A 158 24.70 5.66 -1.87
C GLN A 158 24.44 6.94 -1.07
N GLY A 159 25.33 7.26 -0.14
CA GLY A 159 25.19 8.44 0.71
C GLY A 159 24.02 8.31 1.70
N TYR A 160 23.62 9.43 2.30
CA TYR A 160 22.54 9.56 3.28
C TYR A 160 22.74 8.87 4.64
N SER A 161 22.79 9.69 5.68
CA SER A 161 22.63 9.28 7.09
C SER A 161 21.45 10.05 7.65
N GLY A 162 20.56 9.39 8.37
CA GLY A 162 19.31 9.99 8.82
C GLY A 162 18.28 8.95 9.19
N GLN A 163 17.02 9.35 9.18
CA GLN A 163 15.88 8.49 9.43
C GLN A 163 15.27 7.96 8.14
N MET A 164 15.22 6.64 7.96
CA MET A 164 14.54 6.03 6.82
C MET A 164 13.26 5.30 7.22
N LEU A 165 12.34 5.22 6.27
CA LEU A 165 11.15 4.40 6.35
C LEU A 165 11.26 3.23 5.37
N VAL A 166 11.03 2.00 5.84
CA VAL A 166 11.00 0.81 4.97
C VAL A 166 9.55 0.37 4.77
N THR A 167 9.16 0.10 3.52
CA THR A 167 7.81 -0.39 3.17
C THR A 167 7.88 -1.65 2.33
N ALA A 168 7.18 -2.71 2.78
CA ALA A 168 6.88 -3.88 1.98
C ALA A 168 5.54 -3.71 1.25
N LEU A 169 5.51 -4.13 -0.02
CA LEU A 169 4.39 -3.98 -0.94
C LEU A 169 4.02 -5.34 -1.51
N ASP A 170 2.73 -5.66 -1.54
CA ASP A 170 2.21 -6.76 -2.34
C ASP A 170 2.05 -6.34 -3.79
N ASP A 171 2.04 -7.33 -4.68
CA ASP A 171 1.78 -7.13 -6.08
C ASP A 171 0.27 -6.93 -6.28
N TYR A 172 -0.10 -5.69 -6.60
CA TYR A 172 -1.48 -5.31 -6.90
C TYR A 172 -1.90 -5.74 -8.32
N GLY A 173 -0.96 -6.12 -9.18
CA GLY A 173 -1.23 -6.45 -10.58
C GLY A 173 -1.48 -5.22 -11.44
N THR A 174 -2.13 -5.43 -12.60
CA THR A 174 -2.63 -4.36 -13.47
C THR A 174 -4.13 -4.25 -13.42
N ASP A 175 -4.66 -3.14 -13.94
CA ASP A 175 -6.08 -3.03 -14.26
C ASP A 175 -6.51 -4.19 -15.17
N PHE A 176 -7.63 -4.81 -14.82
CA PHE A 176 -8.28 -5.74 -15.73
C PHE A 176 -8.88 -4.98 -16.92
N VAL A 177 -8.47 -5.36 -18.13
CA VAL A 177 -9.03 -4.84 -19.38
C VAL A 177 -9.35 -6.01 -20.31
N ALA A 178 -10.56 -6.06 -20.85
CA ALA A 178 -10.94 -7.08 -21.82
C ALA A 178 -10.03 -7.08 -23.05
N GLY A 179 -9.59 -8.25 -23.49
CA GLY A 179 -8.69 -8.41 -24.63
C GLY A 179 -7.20 -8.28 -24.29
N MET A 180 -6.82 -8.09 -23.02
CA MET A 180 -5.41 -8.13 -22.62
C MET A 180 -4.89 -9.58 -22.59
N THR A 181 -3.63 -9.76 -23.00
CA THR A 181 -2.91 -11.03 -22.88
C THR A 181 -2.37 -11.17 -21.46
N LEU A 182 -2.60 -12.32 -20.83
CA LEU A 182 -2.03 -12.69 -19.53
C LEU A 182 -1.24 -13.98 -19.66
N GLY A 183 -0.04 -14.01 -19.11
CA GLY A 183 0.77 -15.20 -18.85
C GLY A 183 0.38 -15.91 -17.55
N VAL A 184 1.03 -17.03 -17.27
CA VAL A 184 0.89 -17.72 -15.97
C VAL A 184 1.56 -16.90 -14.88
N GLY A 185 0.85 -16.64 -13.79
CA GLY A 185 1.35 -15.86 -12.65
C GLY A 185 1.13 -14.35 -12.78
N ASP A 186 0.69 -13.86 -13.95
CA ASP A 186 0.31 -12.45 -14.10
C ASP A 186 -0.89 -12.13 -13.21
N ARG A 187 -0.88 -10.96 -12.60
CA ARG A 187 -1.93 -10.50 -11.69
C ARG A 187 -2.70 -9.34 -12.29
N VAL A 188 -4.01 -9.39 -12.13
CA VAL A 188 -4.93 -8.29 -12.42
C VAL A 188 -5.78 -7.96 -11.21
N HIS A 189 -6.35 -6.77 -11.18
CA HIS A 189 -7.31 -6.36 -10.15
C HIS A 189 -8.60 -5.81 -10.77
N PRO A 190 -9.72 -5.91 -10.06
CA PRO A 190 -10.98 -5.35 -10.49
C PRO A 190 -10.93 -3.81 -10.47
N PRO A 191 -11.77 -3.12 -11.25
CA PRO A 191 -11.94 -1.66 -11.17
C PRO A 191 -12.43 -1.22 -9.78
N TYR A 192 -13.20 -2.07 -9.09
CA TYR A 192 -13.65 -1.86 -7.72
C TYR A 192 -12.97 -2.84 -6.77
N PRO A 193 -12.03 -2.38 -5.93
CA PRO A 193 -11.28 -3.23 -5.02
C PRO A 193 -12.21 -3.99 -4.07
N ASN A 194 -12.04 -5.30 -4.01
CA ASN A 194 -12.82 -6.20 -3.15
C ASN A 194 -11.95 -6.97 -2.13
N GLY A 195 -10.69 -6.57 -1.98
CA GLY A 195 -9.70 -7.22 -1.10
C GLY A 195 -8.87 -8.32 -1.76
N TYR A 196 -9.08 -8.60 -3.05
CA TYR A 196 -8.36 -9.62 -3.80
C TYR A 196 -7.74 -9.04 -5.07
N VAL A 197 -6.65 -9.68 -5.49
CA VAL A 197 -6.13 -9.64 -6.86
C VAL A 197 -6.35 -11.02 -7.49
N TYR A 198 -6.20 -11.11 -8.80
CA TYR A 198 -6.53 -12.31 -9.56
C TYR A 198 -5.33 -12.75 -10.37
N GLU A 199 -4.77 -13.89 -9.97
CA GLU A 199 -3.60 -14.48 -10.60
C GLU A 199 -4.03 -15.41 -11.73
N SER A 200 -3.43 -15.25 -12.89
CA SER A 200 -3.69 -16.05 -14.07
C SER A 200 -3.07 -17.43 -13.95
N ALA A 201 -3.88 -18.48 -14.03
CA ALA A 201 -3.44 -19.87 -13.95
C ALA A 201 -2.96 -20.43 -15.31
N ASN A 202 -3.27 -19.76 -16.43
CA ASN A 202 -2.89 -20.18 -17.77
C ASN A 202 -2.67 -18.98 -18.69
N LEU A 203 -1.82 -19.17 -19.70
CA LEU A 203 -1.68 -18.19 -20.79
C LEU A 203 -3.01 -18.07 -21.55
N GLY A 204 -3.40 -16.84 -21.90
CA GLY A 204 -4.55 -16.58 -22.77
C GLY A 204 -4.87 -15.11 -22.92
N ILE A 205 -5.94 -14.83 -23.64
CA ILE A 205 -6.52 -13.48 -23.79
C ILE A 205 -7.77 -13.39 -22.91
N THR A 206 -7.84 -12.32 -22.10
CA THR A 206 -9.01 -12.04 -21.25
C THR A 206 -10.24 -11.70 -22.10
N GLY A 207 -11.41 -12.08 -21.60
CA GLY A 207 -12.70 -11.77 -22.21
C GLY A 207 -13.37 -10.58 -21.54
N ALA A 208 -14.71 -10.59 -21.49
CA ALA A 208 -15.47 -9.61 -20.72
C ALA A 208 -15.11 -9.70 -19.22
N GLU A 209 -15.32 -8.59 -18.50
CA GLU A 209 -15.14 -8.55 -17.05
C GLU A 209 -16.02 -9.59 -16.36
N PRO A 210 -15.43 -10.53 -15.60
CA PRO A 210 -16.20 -11.55 -14.91
C PRO A 210 -16.88 -10.99 -13.64
N THR A 211 -17.79 -11.77 -13.06
CA THR A 211 -18.16 -11.54 -11.65
C THR A 211 -17.02 -12.02 -10.76
N TRP A 212 -16.38 -11.08 -10.08
CA TRP A 212 -15.19 -11.32 -9.27
C TRP A 212 -15.46 -12.16 -8.00
N PRO A 213 -14.82 -13.34 -7.84
CA PRO A 213 -14.90 -14.12 -6.61
C PRO A 213 -14.35 -13.34 -5.42
N ASN A 214 -14.99 -13.39 -4.25
CA ASN A 214 -14.60 -12.64 -3.05
C ASN A 214 -14.03 -13.55 -1.94
N LYS A 215 -13.51 -14.71 -2.34
CA LYS A 215 -12.94 -15.71 -1.45
C LYS A 215 -11.64 -16.26 -2.03
N GLU A 216 -10.63 -16.36 -1.19
CA GLU A 216 -9.32 -16.92 -1.54
C GLU A 216 -9.44 -18.30 -2.22
N GLY A 217 -8.69 -18.46 -3.32
CA GLY A 217 -8.59 -19.70 -4.08
C GLY A 217 -9.76 -19.99 -5.02
N GLU A 218 -10.86 -19.23 -4.96
CA GLU A 218 -11.92 -19.35 -5.95
C GLU A 218 -11.46 -18.86 -7.31
N SER A 219 -11.92 -19.54 -8.37
CA SER A 219 -11.50 -19.25 -9.72
C SER A 219 -12.66 -18.79 -10.59
N VAL A 220 -12.36 -17.93 -11.57
CA VAL A 220 -13.31 -17.45 -12.56
C VAL A 220 -12.68 -17.42 -13.95
N THR A 221 -13.45 -17.75 -14.97
CA THR A 221 -12.97 -17.71 -16.36
C THR A 221 -13.32 -16.36 -16.98
N SER A 222 -12.36 -15.73 -17.65
CA SER A 222 -12.60 -14.58 -18.52
C SER A 222 -11.88 -14.81 -19.85
N GLY A 223 -12.67 -14.97 -20.93
CA GLY A 223 -12.12 -15.31 -22.24
C GLY A 223 -11.44 -16.68 -22.21
N GLU A 224 -10.14 -16.70 -22.49
CA GLU A 224 -9.30 -17.91 -22.48
C GLU A 224 -8.58 -18.11 -21.14
N VAL A 225 -8.63 -17.14 -20.23
CA VAL A 225 -7.86 -17.13 -18.99
C VAL A 225 -8.69 -17.63 -17.82
N GLN A 226 -8.10 -18.52 -17.01
CA GLN A 226 -8.59 -18.88 -15.69
C GLN A 226 -7.89 -18.03 -14.64
N LEU A 227 -8.66 -17.19 -13.96
CA LEU A 227 -8.20 -16.28 -12.92
C LEU A 227 -8.49 -16.89 -11.55
N VAL A 228 -7.54 -16.83 -10.61
CA VAL A 228 -7.66 -17.36 -9.24
C VAL A 228 -7.55 -16.20 -8.24
N ALA A 229 -8.50 -16.11 -7.32
CA ALA A 229 -8.52 -15.07 -6.29
C ALA A 229 -7.40 -15.27 -5.27
N VAL A 230 -6.57 -14.25 -5.11
CA VAL A 230 -5.46 -14.18 -4.14
C VAL A 230 -5.66 -12.96 -3.24
N PRO A 231 -5.62 -13.09 -1.89
CA PRO A 231 -5.76 -11.95 -1.00
C PRO A 231 -4.70 -10.88 -1.29
N PHE A 232 -5.14 -9.63 -1.42
CA PHE A 232 -4.24 -8.50 -1.51
C PHE A 232 -3.82 -8.05 -0.11
N TRP A 233 -2.54 -8.17 0.21
CA TRP A 233 -2.02 -7.70 1.49
C TRP A 233 -1.67 -6.22 1.38
N ARG A 234 -2.33 -5.40 2.20
CA ARG A 234 -2.06 -3.96 2.25
C ARG A 234 -0.55 -3.73 2.52
N PRO A 235 0.06 -2.74 1.86
CA PRO A 235 1.42 -2.32 2.16
C PRO A 235 1.68 -2.22 3.66
N LYS A 236 2.86 -2.64 4.13
CA LYS A 236 3.27 -2.45 5.54
C LYS A 236 4.59 -1.69 5.67
N SER A 237 4.62 -0.66 6.53
CA SER A 237 5.84 0.07 6.88
C SER A 237 6.47 -0.40 8.17
N SER A 238 7.76 -0.13 8.31
CA SER A 238 8.50 -0.20 9.56
C SER A 238 9.53 0.93 9.59
N GLY A 239 9.72 1.51 10.78
CA GLY A 239 10.58 2.66 11.00
C GLY A 239 9.91 3.74 11.85
N PRO A 240 10.55 4.92 11.98
CA PRO A 240 11.80 5.29 11.33
C PRO A 240 13.00 4.48 11.85
N PHE A 241 13.96 4.17 10.98
CA PHE A 241 15.25 3.57 11.32
C PHE A 241 16.36 4.60 11.14
N SER A 242 17.25 4.74 12.12
CA SER A 242 18.45 5.56 11.98
C SER A 242 19.56 4.79 11.26
N VAL A 243 20.14 5.39 10.21
CA VAL A 243 21.18 4.79 9.33
C VAL A 243 22.36 5.69 9.07
#